data_AF-A0A2I8A415-F1
#
_entry.id   AF-A0A2I8A415-F1
#
_cell.length_a   1.000
_cell.length_b   1.000
_cell.length_c   1.000
_cell.angle_alpha   90.00
_cell.angle_beta   90.00
_cell.angle_gamma   90.00
#
_symmetry.space_group_name_H-M   'P 1'
#
loop_
_entity.id
_entity.type
_entity.pdbx_description
1 polymer ?
#
loop_
_entity_poly.entity_id
_entity_poly.type
_entity_poly.pdbx_seq_one_letter_code
_entity_poly.pdbx_strand_id
1 'polypeptide(L)'
;MTAITRVPDVVFKTRVRDESVPGPNPYRWQDRTTQEIFGGKKVVLFALPGAFTPTCSSTHLPRYEELYDEFKALGVDQIICLSVNDAFVMFQWGKQQGAKNVFLLPDGSGEFTRKMGMLVDKSNIGFGMRSWRYAMVVNDGQIEQMFIEPGFEDNCPTDPFEVSDADTVLAYLKGVERSKEVAPRLAFVG
;
A
#
# COMPACT_ATOMS: atom_id res chain seq x y z
N MET A 1 -2.48 23.10 -9.60
CA MET A 1 -2.73 22.29 -8.40
C MET A 1 -1.54 22.47 -7.48
N THR A 2 -1.75 22.80 -6.21
CA THR A 2 -0.67 22.83 -5.22
C THR A 2 -0.15 21.40 -5.04
N ALA A 3 1.16 21.20 -5.09
CA ALA A 3 1.74 19.89 -4.84
C ALA A 3 1.36 19.42 -3.42
N ILE A 4 0.83 18.20 -3.31
CA ILE A 4 0.50 17.60 -2.01
C ILE A 4 1.83 17.33 -1.30
N THR A 5 2.10 18.06 -0.23
CA THR A 5 3.35 17.97 0.55
C THR A 5 3.18 17.17 1.84
N ARG A 6 1.94 16.92 2.25
CA ARG A 6 1.57 16.19 3.47
C ARG A 6 0.46 15.21 3.14
N VAL A 7 0.49 14.03 3.77
CA VAL A 7 -0.61 13.07 3.66
C VAL A 7 -1.92 13.65 4.22
N PRO A 8 -3.08 13.37 3.61
CA PRO A 8 -4.34 13.97 4.02
C PRO A 8 -4.86 13.44 5.35
N ASP A 9 -5.57 14.28 6.09
CA ASP A 9 -6.31 13.87 7.28
C ASP A 9 -7.51 12.99 6.91
N VAL A 10 -7.48 11.74 7.36
CA VAL A 10 -8.47 10.69 7.12
C VAL A 10 -8.60 9.82 8.37
N VAL A 11 -9.79 9.22 8.54
CA VAL A 11 -10.04 8.17 9.53
C VAL A 11 -10.31 6.86 8.81
N PHE A 12 -9.35 5.94 8.87
CA PHE A 12 -9.45 4.61 8.29
C PHE A 12 -10.32 3.71 9.15
N LYS A 13 -11.26 2.99 8.51
CA LYS A 13 -12.09 1.97 9.16
C LYS A 13 -11.38 0.64 9.10
N THR A 14 -10.61 0.33 10.15
CA THR A 14 -9.87 -0.92 10.26
C THR A 14 -10.59 -1.91 11.16
N ARG A 15 -10.12 -3.16 11.16
CA ARG A 15 -10.57 -4.19 12.10
C ARG A 15 -9.38 -4.73 12.88
N VAL A 16 -9.63 -5.06 14.14
CA VAL A 16 -8.65 -5.74 14.98
C VAL A 16 -9.24 -7.01 15.57
N ARG A 17 -8.40 -8.02 15.71
CA ARG A 17 -8.80 -9.26 16.37
C ARG A 17 -9.07 -8.98 17.84
N ASP A 18 -10.18 -9.49 18.34
CA ASP A 18 -10.62 -9.28 19.72
C ASP A 18 -11.19 -10.58 20.28
N GLU A 19 -10.38 -11.30 21.06
CA GLU A 19 -10.73 -12.61 21.63
C GLU A 19 -11.86 -12.55 22.66
N SER A 20 -12.26 -11.35 23.11
CA SER A 20 -13.44 -11.20 23.96
C SER A 20 -14.75 -11.37 23.19
N VAL A 21 -14.70 -11.26 21.85
CA VAL A 21 -15.86 -11.49 20.98
C VAL A 21 -15.97 -12.98 20.66
N PRO A 22 -17.11 -13.65 20.91
CA PRO A 22 -17.28 -15.04 20.54
C PRO A 22 -17.35 -15.25 19.02
N GLY A 23 -16.93 -16.43 18.54
CA GLY A 23 -17.13 -16.88 17.16
C GLY A 23 -15.84 -17.17 16.38
N PRO A 24 -15.96 -17.65 15.13
CA PRO A 24 -14.82 -18.16 14.36
C PRO A 24 -13.88 -17.07 13.81
N ASN A 25 -14.33 -15.82 13.75
CA ASN A 25 -13.52 -14.66 13.34
C ASN A 25 -13.81 -13.49 14.29
N PRO A 26 -13.27 -13.53 15.51
CA PRO A 26 -13.63 -12.56 16.53
C PRO A 26 -12.90 -11.23 16.28
N TYR A 27 -13.65 -10.18 15.99
CA TYR A 27 -13.11 -8.85 15.66
C TYR A 27 -13.97 -7.74 16.22
N ARG A 28 -13.35 -6.55 16.34
CA ARG A 28 -14.06 -5.28 16.52
C ARG A 28 -13.59 -4.25 15.50
N TRP A 29 -14.45 -3.28 15.22
CA TRP A 29 -14.07 -2.10 14.46
C TRP A 29 -13.07 -1.26 15.26
N GLN A 30 -12.11 -0.70 14.54
CA GLN A 30 -11.17 0.26 15.09
C GLN A 30 -10.91 1.36 14.06
N ASP A 31 -11.29 2.57 14.42
CA ASP A 31 -10.89 3.76 13.70
C ASP A 31 -9.38 3.98 13.91
N ARG A 32 -8.68 4.35 12.83
CA ARG A 32 -7.29 4.76 12.84
C ARG A 32 -7.14 6.06 12.08
N THR A 33 -6.61 7.08 12.72
CA THR A 33 -6.40 8.39 12.08
C THR A 33 -5.08 8.44 11.30
N THR A 34 -4.97 9.32 10.31
CA THR A 34 -3.70 9.63 9.63
C THR A 34 -2.59 9.94 10.65
N GLN A 35 -2.89 10.70 11.71
CA GLN A 35 -1.90 11.04 12.74
C GLN A 35 -1.40 9.81 13.50
N GLU A 36 -2.25 8.83 13.82
CA GLU A 36 -1.81 7.59 14.48
C GLU A 36 -0.94 6.73 13.56
N ILE A 37 -1.18 6.79 12.25
CA ILE A 37 -0.46 6.00 11.25
C ILE A 37 0.89 6.64 10.92
N PHE A 38 0.93 7.95 10.64
CA PHE A 38 2.10 8.64 10.08
C PHE A 38 2.81 9.60 11.04
N GLY A 39 2.15 10.03 12.12
CA GLY A 39 2.69 11.02 13.05
C GLY A 39 3.90 10.49 13.82
N GLY A 40 4.97 11.28 13.86
CA GLY A 40 6.23 10.96 14.53
C GLY A 40 6.96 9.72 13.99
N LYS A 41 6.62 9.26 12.77
CA LYS A 41 7.16 8.04 12.17
C LYS A 41 7.68 8.31 10.76
N LYS A 42 8.71 7.56 10.36
CA LYS A 42 9.09 7.37 8.97
C LYS A 42 8.38 6.15 8.40
N VAL A 43 7.46 6.36 7.46
CA VAL A 43 6.61 5.32 6.87
C VAL A 43 6.92 5.19 5.39
N VAL A 44 7.11 3.95 4.94
CA VAL A 44 7.03 3.61 3.52
C VAL A 44 5.61 3.11 3.26
N LEU A 45 4.85 3.81 2.42
CA LEU A 45 3.55 3.35 1.96
C LEU A 45 3.64 3.00 0.48
N PHE A 46 3.16 1.82 0.10
CA PHE A 46 2.86 1.50 -1.28
C PHE A 46 1.37 1.21 -1.44
N ALA A 47 0.77 1.79 -2.47
CA ALA A 47 -0.63 1.61 -2.80
C ALA A 47 -0.76 0.83 -4.11
N LEU A 48 -1.82 0.02 -4.20
CA LEU A 48 -2.06 -0.83 -5.35
C LEU A 48 -3.53 -0.92 -5.74
N PRO A 49 -3.84 -1.29 -7.00
CA PRO A 49 -5.20 -1.26 -7.51
C PRO A 49 -6.17 -2.20 -6.80
N GLY A 50 -5.71 -3.34 -6.29
CA GLY A 50 -6.58 -4.27 -5.58
C GLY A 50 -5.86 -5.49 -5.03
N ALA A 51 -6.32 -5.97 -3.89
CA ALA A 51 -6.01 -7.28 -3.37
C ALA A 51 -6.38 -8.38 -4.39
N PHE A 52 -5.68 -9.52 -4.34
CA PHE A 52 -5.86 -10.69 -5.20
C PHE A 52 -5.59 -10.48 -6.71
N THR A 53 -5.08 -9.32 -7.15
CA THR A 53 -4.69 -9.14 -8.56
C THR A 53 -3.26 -9.63 -8.82
N PRO A 54 -2.90 -10.00 -10.07
CA PRO A 54 -1.64 -10.68 -10.38
C PRO A 54 -0.39 -9.96 -9.88
N THR A 55 -0.07 -8.78 -10.43
CA THR A 55 1.13 -8.01 -10.10
C THR A 55 1.25 -7.68 -8.61
N CYS A 56 0.12 -7.42 -7.96
CA CYS A 56 0.05 -7.10 -6.54
C CYS A 56 0.45 -8.28 -5.66
N SER A 57 0.02 -9.49 -6.06
CA SER A 57 0.17 -10.72 -5.27
C SER A 57 1.44 -11.51 -5.62
N SER A 58 1.95 -11.41 -6.85
CA SER A 58 3.16 -12.14 -7.25
C SER A 58 4.46 -11.39 -6.93
N THR A 59 4.44 -10.05 -6.91
CA THR A 59 5.67 -9.26 -6.86
C THR A 59 5.60 -8.11 -5.87
N HIS A 60 4.54 -7.28 -5.89
CA HIS A 60 4.55 -6.00 -5.16
C HIS A 60 4.63 -6.20 -3.64
N LEU A 61 3.63 -6.80 -3.00
CA LEU A 61 3.63 -7.05 -1.55
C LEU A 61 4.75 -8.02 -1.11
N PRO A 62 4.99 -9.17 -1.77
CA PRO A 62 6.02 -10.12 -1.34
C PRO A 62 7.41 -9.50 -1.25
N ARG A 63 7.78 -8.62 -2.20
CA ARG A 63 9.12 -8.02 -2.20
C ARG A 63 9.32 -7.01 -1.05
N TYR A 64 8.27 -6.30 -0.64
CA TYR A 64 8.33 -5.44 0.56
C TYR A 64 8.46 -6.27 1.86
N GLU A 65 7.86 -7.45 1.93
CA GLU A 65 8.05 -8.39 3.05
C GLU A 65 9.48 -8.95 3.08
N GLU A 66 10.02 -9.37 1.93
CA GLU A 66 11.40 -9.88 1.81
C GLU A 66 12.45 -8.84 2.26
N LEU A 67 12.25 -7.58 1.90
CA LEU A 67 13.19 -6.48 2.20
C LEU A 67 12.88 -5.75 3.51
N TYR A 68 11.92 -6.23 4.30
CA TYR A 68 11.44 -5.51 5.49
C TYR A 68 12.57 -5.11 6.44
N ASP A 69 13.47 -6.04 6.77
CA ASP A 69 14.58 -5.79 7.70
C ASP A 69 15.58 -4.75 7.16
N GLU A 70 15.76 -4.67 5.84
CA GLU A 70 16.61 -3.63 5.22
C GLU A 70 15.98 -2.25 5.33
N PHE A 71 14.66 -2.13 5.14
CA PHE A 71 13.95 -0.87 5.39
C PHE A 71 14.03 -0.47 6.87
N LYS A 72 13.84 -1.43 7.78
CA LYS A 72 13.97 -1.19 9.23
C LYS A 72 15.37 -0.69 9.60
N ALA A 73 16.42 -1.27 9.02
CA ALA A 73 17.81 -0.85 9.25
C ALA A 73 18.08 0.60 8.79
N LEU A 74 17.30 1.12 7.84
CA LEU A 74 17.37 2.51 7.37
C LEU A 74 16.45 3.48 8.14
N GLY A 75 15.91 3.04 9.29
CA GLY A 75 15.09 3.86 10.16
C GLY A 75 13.64 4.02 9.68
N VAL A 76 13.14 3.16 8.79
CA VAL A 76 11.71 3.10 8.49
C VAL A 76 11.00 2.47 9.68
N ASP A 77 10.01 3.15 10.24
CA ASP A 77 9.22 2.67 11.38
C ASP A 77 8.20 1.62 10.94
N GLN A 78 7.54 1.85 9.80
CA GLN A 78 6.46 1.00 9.31
C GLN A 78 6.44 0.95 7.78
N ILE A 79 6.16 -0.24 7.23
CA ILE A 79 5.81 -0.42 5.82
C ILE A 79 4.30 -0.69 5.73
N ILE A 80 3.62 0.01 4.84
CA ILE A 80 2.16 -0.04 4.68
C ILE A 80 1.80 -0.41 3.24
N CYS A 81 0.94 -1.41 3.08
CA CYS A 81 0.28 -1.73 1.82
C CYS A 81 -1.15 -1.17 1.87
N LEU A 82 -1.46 -0.18 1.03
CA LEU A 82 -2.81 0.40 0.95
C LEU A 82 -3.54 -0.07 -0.32
N SER A 83 -4.84 -0.33 -0.18
CA SER A 83 -5.71 -0.50 -1.34
C SER A 83 -7.13 -0.04 -1.06
N VAL A 84 -7.87 0.28 -2.13
CA VAL A 84 -9.31 0.55 -2.09
C VAL A 84 -10.07 -0.78 -2.04
N ASN A 85 -9.86 -1.48 -0.93
CA ASN A 85 -10.56 -2.71 -0.54
C ASN A 85 -10.94 -2.59 0.94
N ASP A 86 -12.02 -3.26 1.34
CA ASP A 86 -12.43 -3.28 2.74
C ASP A 86 -11.48 -4.09 3.64
N ALA A 87 -11.67 -3.94 4.95
CA ALA A 87 -10.82 -4.56 5.97
C ALA A 87 -10.90 -6.10 6.02
N PHE A 88 -11.95 -6.72 5.49
CA PHE A 88 -12.06 -8.18 5.45
C PHE A 88 -11.24 -8.75 4.29
N VAL A 89 -11.38 -8.14 3.12
CA VAL A 89 -10.60 -8.48 1.92
C VAL A 89 -9.11 -8.30 2.19
N MET A 90 -8.70 -7.12 2.68
CA MET A 90 -7.28 -6.84 2.96
C MET A 90 -6.69 -7.84 3.97
N PHE A 91 -7.42 -8.20 5.02
CA PHE A 91 -6.94 -9.19 5.98
C PHE A 91 -6.79 -10.59 5.38
N GLN A 92 -7.80 -11.09 4.66
CA GLN A 92 -7.73 -12.46 4.12
C GLN A 92 -6.66 -12.56 3.04
N TRP A 93 -6.52 -11.52 2.23
CA TRP A 93 -5.44 -11.42 1.27
C TRP A 93 -4.08 -11.44 1.97
N GLY A 94 -3.86 -10.61 2.99
CA GLY A 94 -2.62 -10.60 3.76
C GLY A 94 -2.27 -11.98 4.36
N LYS A 95 -3.27 -12.69 4.90
CA LYS A 95 -3.08 -14.06 5.39
C LYS A 95 -2.67 -15.03 4.28
N GLN A 96 -3.30 -14.96 3.12
CA GLN A 96 -2.96 -15.83 1.99
C GLN A 96 -1.57 -15.52 1.42
N GLN A 97 -1.19 -14.24 1.41
CA GLN A 97 0.14 -13.80 0.98
C GLN A 97 1.24 -14.13 2.01
N GLY A 98 0.87 -14.57 3.20
CA GLY A 98 1.82 -14.81 4.29
C GLY A 98 2.47 -13.52 4.80
N ALA A 99 1.81 -12.38 4.64
CA ALA A 99 2.30 -11.10 5.13
C ALA A 99 2.41 -11.11 6.66
N LYS A 100 3.59 -10.76 7.17
CA LYS A 100 3.90 -10.77 8.61
C LYS A 100 4.25 -9.39 9.12
N ASN A 101 4.94 -8.60 8.30
CA ASN A 101 5.60 -7.38 8.74
C ASN A 101 4.97 -6.12 8.12
N VAL A 102 4.49 -6.22 6.88
CA VAL A 102 3.80 -5.12 6.18
C VAL A 102 2.41 -4.98 6.76
N PHE A 103 2.02 -3.75 7.10
CA PHE A 103 0.67 -3.46 7.56
C PHE A 103 -0.27 -3.23 6.37
N LEU A 104 -1.27 -4.10 6.23
CA LEU A 104 -2.28 -3.97 5.19
C LEU A 104 -3.38 -3.00 5.63
N LEU A 105 -3.37 -1.78 5.08
CA LEU A 105 -4.26 -0.69 5.43
C LEU A 105 -5.46 -0.63 4.46
N PRO A 106 -6.69 -0.93 4.93
CA PRO A 106 -7.88 -0.81 4.10
C PRO A 106 -8.30 0.65 3.95
N ASP A 107 -8.25 1.18 2.73
CA ASP A 107 -8.90 2.43 2.34
C ASP A 107 -10.24 2.12 1.66
N GLY A 108 -11.12 1.39 2.38
CA GLY A 108 -12.30 0.78 1.78
C GLY A 108 -13.31 1.75 1.17
N SER A 109 -13.29 3.04 1.55
CA SER A 109 -14.09 4.10 0.94
C SER A 109 -13.32 4.95 -0.08
N GLY A 110 -12.02 4.66 -0.29
CA GLY A 110 -11.14 5.40 -1.18
C GLY A 110 -10.88 6.85 -0.74
N GLU A 111 -11.13 7.20 0.53
CA GLU A 111 -11.08 8.59 0.97
C GLU A 111 -9.64 9.12 0.94
N PHE A 112 -8.70 8.33 1.47
CA PHE A 112 -7.29 8.67 1.45
C PHE A 112 -6.77 8.77 0.03
N THR A 113 -7.04 7.74 -0.77
CA THR A 113 -6.65 7.64 -2.18
C THR A 113 -7.17 8.84 -2.99
N ARG A 114 -8.44 9.22 -2.78
CA ARG A 114 -9.06 10.39 -3.44
C ARG A 114 -8.39 11.69 -3.02
N LYS A 115 -8.15 11.89 -1.72
CA LYS A 115 -7.51 13.12 -1.20
C LYS A 115 -6.04 13.22 -1.60
N MET A 116 -5.37 12.10 -1.83
CA MET A 116 -4.04 12.03 -2.44
C MET A 116 -4.04 12.33 -3.94
N GLY A 117 -5.22 12.47 -4.57
CA GLY A 117 -5.33 12.63 -6.02
C GLY A 117 -4.95 11.37 -6.80
N MET A 118 -4.96 10.20 -6.15
CA MET A 118 -4.53 8.92 -6.72
C MET A 118 -5.70 7.96 -6.99
N LEU A 119 -6.94 8.44 -6.95
CA LEU A 119 -8.12 7.63 -7.25
C LEU A 119 -8.39 7.66 -8.75
N VAL A 120 -8.46 6.48 -9.37
CA VAL A 120 -8.73 6.31 -10.80
C VAL A 120 -9.91 5.36 -11.01
N ASP A 121 -10.66 5.58 -12.09
CA ASP A 121 -11.66 4.63 -12.56
C ASP A 121 -10.99 3.46 -13.29
N LYS A 122 -11.38 2.22 -12.96
CA LYS A 122 -10.97 1.00 -13.66
C LYS A 122 -12.19 0.18 -14.08
N SER A 123 -13.26 0.86 -14.49
CA SER A 123 -14.49 0.26 -15.01
C SER A 123 -14.29 -0.56 -16.28
N ASN A 124 -13.25 -0.27 -17.07
CA ASN A 124 -12.84 -1.06 -18.24
C ASN A 124 -12.56 -2.53 -17.93
N ILE A 125 -12.22 -2.87 -16.69
CA ILE A 125 -12.04 -4.24 -16.18
C ILE A 125 -13.00 -4.58 -15.02
N GLY A 126 -14.05 -3.78 -14.81
CA GLY A 126 -15.08 -4.02 -13.81
C GLY A 126 -14.67 -3.75 -12.35
N PHE A 127 -13.61 -2.96 -12.12
CA PHE A 127 -13.09 -2.73 -10.76
C PHE A 127 -13.70 -1.51 -10.06
N GLY A 128 -14.32 -0.61 -10.82
CA GLY A 128 -14.76 0.70 -10.35
C GLY A 128 -13.58 1.58 -9.92
N MET A 129 -13.83 2.47 -8.96
CA MET A 129 -12.80 3.37 -8.42
C MET A 129 -11.76 2.61 -7.60
N ARG A 130 -10.47 2.76 -7.95
CA ARG A 130 -9.33 2.12 -7.29
C ARG A 130 -8.18 3.09 -7.08
N SER A 131 -7.23 2.69 -6.25
CA SER A 131 -5.95 3.40 -6.17
C SER A 131 -5.14 3.18 -7.43
N TRP A 132 -4.59 4.26 -7.96
CA TRP A 132 -3.42 4.18 -8.82
C TRP A 132 -2.28 3.50 -8.06
N ARG A 133 -1.38 2.84 -8.79
CA ARG A 133 -0.23 2.20 -8.19
C ARG A 133 0.86 3.24 -7.94
N TYR A 134 1.31 3.35 -6.69
CA TYR A 134 2.41 4.22 -6.32
C TYR A 134 3.08 3.74 -5.04
N ALA A 135 4.28 4.25 -4.76
CA ALA A 135 4.88 4.20 -3.45
C ALA A 135 5.25 5.60 -2.96
N MET A 136 5.45 5.77 -1.67
CA MET A 136 5.90 7.02 -1.08
C MET A 136 6.68 6.80 0.20
N VAL A 137 7.63 7.71 0.45
CA VAL A 137 8.29 7.84 1.74
C VAL A 137 7.68 9.04 2.45
N VAL A 138 7.19 8.81 3.67
CA VAL A 138 6.51 9.80 4.49
C VAL A 138 7.24 9.91 5.83
N ASN A 139 7.48 11.11 6.32
CA ASN A 139 8.15 11.37 7.59
C ASN A 139 7.34 12.38 8.40
N ASP A 140 6.80 11.95 9.54
CA ASP A 140 5.88 12.72 10.38
C ASP A 140 4.71 13.31 9.57
N GLY A 141 4.16 12.50 8.66
CA GLY A 141 3.12 12.88 7.72
C GLY A 141 3.56 13.74 6.54
N GLN A 142 4.78 14.29 6.52
CA GLN A 142 5.31 14.99 5.35
C GLN A 142 5.74 13.99 4.27
N ILE A 143 5.37 14.23 3.03
CA ILE A 143 5.74 13.38 1.91
C ILE A 143 7.15 13.80 1.46
N GLU A 144 8.14 12.93 1.64
CA GLU A 144 9.53 13.16 1.23
C GLU A 144 9.72 12.84 -0.25
N GLN A 145 9.08 11.76 -0.73
CA GLN A 145 9.18 11.32 -2.13
C GLN A 145 7.97 10.49 -2.54
N MET A 146 7.53 10.68 -3.78
CA MET A 146 6.49 9.88 -4.44
C MET A 146 7.09 9.11 -5.62
N PHE A 147 6.67 7.86 -5.78
CA PHE A 147 7.00 6.97 -6.89
C PHE A 147 5.70 6.56 -7.57
N ILE A 148 5.20 7.43 -8.45
CA ILE A 148 3.92 7.25 -9.13
C ILE A 148 4.18 6.52 -10.45
N GLU A 149 3.48 5.40 -10.67
CA GLU A 149 3.63 4.66 -11.93
C GLU A 149 3.23 5.51 -13.14
N PRO A 150 3.91 5.36 -14.29
CA PRO A 150 3.65 6.15 -15.50
C PRO A 150 2.29 5.81 -16.11
N GLY A 151 1.73 6.72 -16.90
CA GLY A 151 0.44 6.49 -17.56
C GLY A 151 -0.77 6.67 -16.62
N PHE A 152 -0.64 7.55 -15.61
CA PHE A 152 -1.73 7.90 -14.70
C PHE A 152 -2.96 8.39 -15.47
N GLU A 153 -3.98 7.54 -15.57
CA GLU A 153 -5.27 7.86 -16.21
C GLU A 153 -6.38 6.92 -15.76
N ASP A 154 -7.62 7.39 -15.91
CA ASP A 154 -8.80 6.55 -15.82
C ASP A 154 -8.81 5.53 -16.95
N ASN A 155 -9.23 4.31 -16.64
CA ASN A 155 -9.37 3.19 -17.57
C ASN A 155 -8.09 2.90 -18.36
N CYS A 156 -6.92 3.16 -17.76
CA CYS A 156 -5.62 2.81 -18.31
C CYS A 156 -5.60 1.34 -18.79
N PRO A 157 -5.20 1.08 -20.05
CA PRO A 157 -5.25 -0.26 -20.63
C PRO A 157 -4.13 -1.18 -20.14
N THR A 158 -3.12 -0.63 -19.46
CA THR A 158 -1.96 -1.36 -18.95
C THR A 158 -1.95 -1.43 -17.42
N ASP A 159 -1.07 -2.28 -16.86
CA ASP A 159 -0.82 -2.38 -15.42
C ASP A 159 0.66 -2.04 -15.13
N PRO A 160 1.04 -0.75 -15.15
CA PRO A 160 2.43 -0.34 -14.98
C PRO A 160 2.96 -0.70 -13.59
N PHE A 161 4.22 -1.13 -13.54
CA PHE A 161 4.95 -1.49 -12.32
C PHE A 161 6.46 -1.34 -12.53
N GLU A 162 6.92 -0.10 -12.57
CA GLU A 162 8.27 0.29 -12.92
C GLU A 162 9.01 1.00 -11.80
N VAL A 163 8.30 1.76 -10.95
CA VAL A 163 8.92 2.68 -9.98
C VAL A 163 8.44 2.52 -8.54
N SER A 164 7.28 1.87 -8.32
CA SER A 164 6.71 1.69 -6.98
C SER A 164 7.18 0.42 -6.26
N ASP A 165 8.03 -0.38 -6.90
CA ASP A 165 8.59 -1.59 -6.31
C ASP A 165 9.53 -1.28 -5.14
N ALA A 166 9.66 -2.26 -4.24
CA ALA A 166 10.44 -2.10 -3.01
C ALA A 166 11.93 -1.82 -3.29
N ASP A 167 12.51 -2.40 -4.34
CA ASP A 167 13.92 -2.16 -4.68
C ASP A 167 14.16 -0.69 -5.09
N THR A 168 13.23 -0.05 -5.82
CA THR A 168 13.30 1.38 -6.14
C THR A 168 13.25 2.25 -4.89
N VAL A 169 12.30 1.99 -3.99
CA VAL A 169 12.16 2.78 -2.75
C VAL A 169 13.37 2.57 -1.83
N LEU A 170 13.87 1.34 -1.72
CA LEU A 170 15.04 1.02 -0.92
C LEU A 170 16.31 1.69 -1.46
N ALA A 171 16.48 1.73 -2.79
CA ALA A 171 17.59 2.42 -3.43
C ALA A 171 17.57 3.92 -3.15
N TYR A 172 16.39 4.56 -3.23
CA TYR A 172 16.21 5.96 -2.82
C TYR A 172 16.64 6.19 -1.37
N LEU A 173 16.18 5.35 -0.43
CA LEU A 173 16.54 5.48 0.99
C LEU A 173 18.04 5.28 1.26
N LYS A 174 18.72 4.46 0.44
CA LYS A 174 20.17 4.26 0.48
C LYS A 174 20.96 5.37 -0.25
N GLY A 175 20.28 6.23 -1.02
CA GLY A 175 20.93 7.25 -1.86
C GLY A 175 21.72 6.65 -3.03
N VAL A 176 21.29 5.51 -3.57
CA VAL A 176 21.96 4.78 -4.65
C VAL A 176 21.02 4.53 -5.83
N GLU A 177 21.57 4.11 -6.96
CA GLU A 177 20.77 3.65 -8.10
C GLU A 177 20.14 2.27 -7.83
N ARG A 178 18.94 2.06 -8.37
CA ARG A 178 18.22 0.79 -8.30
C ARG A 178 18.87 -0.27 -9.19
N SER A 179 18.99 -1.49 -8.67
CA SER A 179 19.35 -2.67 -9.48
C SER A 179 18.26 -2.98 -10.52
N LYS A 180 18.65 -3.45 -11.71
CA LYS A 180 17.73 -3.61 -12.88
C LYS A 180 16.87 -4.88 -12.87
N GLU A 181 17.03 -5.78 -11.90
CA GLU A 181 16.31 -7.06 -11.88
C GLU A 181 15.06 -7.02 -10.99
N VAL A 182 13.88 -7.18 -11.60
CA VAL A 182 12.63 -7.48 -10.89
C VAL A 182 11.98 -8.71 -11.50
N ALA A 183 12.34 -9.88 -10.97
CA ALA A 183 11.65 -11.12 -11.29
C ALA A 183 10.41 -11.29 -10.40
N PRO A 184 9.32 -11.92 -10.89
CA PRO A 184 8.21 -12.36 -10.06
C PRO A 184 8.72 -13.21 -8.89
N ARG A 185 8.24 -12.93 -7.68
CA ARG A 185 8.70 -13.61 -6.45
C ARG A 185 7.85 -14.84 -6.12
N LEU A 186 6.56 -14.74 -6.36
CA LEU A 186 5.60 -15.81 -6.16
C LEU A 186 4.87 -16.13 -7.47
N ALA A 187 4.54 -17.40 -7.68
CA ALA A 187 3.58 -17.79 -8.71
C ALA A 187 2.20 -17.24 -8.32
N PHE A 188 1.55 -16.52 -9.23
CA PHE A 188 0.17 -16.10 -9.01
C PHE A 188 -0.77 -17.30 -9.13
N VAL A 189 -1.55 -17.56 -8.09
CA VAL A 189 -2.67 -18.52 -8.11
C VAL A 189 -3.94 -17.70 -7.91
N GLY A 190 -4.67 -17.49 -9.01
CA GLY A 190 -5.92 -16.72 -9.06
C GLY A 190 -7.15 -17.56 -8.75
#